data_AF-A0A323VH52-F1
#
_entry.id   AF-A0A323VH52-F1
#
_cell.length_a   1.000
_cell.length_b   1.000
_cell.length_c   1.000
_cell.angle_alpha   90.00
_cell.angle_beta   90.00
_cell.angle_gamma   90.00
#
_symmetry.space_group_name_H-M   'P 1'
#
loop_
_entity.id
_entity.type
_entity.pdbx_description
1 polymer ?
#
loop_
_entity_poly.entity_id
_entity_poly.type
_entity_poly.pdbx_seq_one_letter_code
_entity_poly.pdbx_strand_id
1 'polypeptide(L)'
;MTRHHLGESSPRSPQWFDSAHQADILAAFDTVLAAGLHERAHGHGHSHAGPRPERVRELGQLAAASALPARAALLRWGALSPTVRHQLLTSWYGSTQRASAA
;
A
#
# COMPACT_ATOMS: atom_id res chain seq x y z
N MET A 1 11.27 -29.21 -22.45
CA MET A 1 10.70 -28.68 -21.19
C MET A 1 11.22 -27.28 -20.98
N THR A 2 10.57 -26.31 -21.62
CA THR A 2 10.93 -24.90 -21.55
C THR A 2 10.37 -24.34 -20.26
N ARG A 3 11.27 -24.00 -19.32
CA ARG A 3 10.97 -23.38 -18.04
C ARG A 3 10.49 -21.96 -18.33
N HIS A 4 9.18 -21.73 -18.34
CA HIS A 4 8.61 -20.39 -18.52
C HIS A 4 9.14 -19.51 -17.39
N HIS A 5 10.07 -18.62 -17.72
CA HIS A 5 10.40 -17.45 -16.91
C HIS A 5 9.12 -16.61 -16.83
N LEU A 6 8.36 -16.77 -15.75
CA LEU A 6 7.38 -15.78 -15.24
C LEU A 6 8.11 -14.52 -14.72
N GLY A 7 9.13 -14.07 -15.44
CA GLY A 7 10.19 -13.19 -14.95
C GLY A 7 10.21 -11.81 -15.61
N GLU A 8 9.12 -11.40 -16.24
CA GLU A 8 8.96 -10.04 -16.74
C GLU A 8 7.60 -9.50 -16.29
N SER A 9 7.42 -9.46 -14.96
CA SER A 9 6.38 -8.65 -14.34
C SER A 9 6.52 -7.23 -14.88
N SER A 10 5.59 -6.85 -15.77
CA SER A 10 5.52 -5.56 -16.42
C SER A 10 5.91 -4.43 -15.44
N PRO A 11 6.90 -3.57 -15.74
CA PRO A 11 7.47 -2.60 -14.79
C PRO A 11 6.53 -1.45 -14.40
N ARG A 12 5.22 -1.57 -14.69
CA ARG A 12 4.21 -0.51 -14.48
C ARG A 12 3.01 -0.92 -13.64
N SER A 13 2.88 -2.18 -13.23
CA SER A 13 1.79 -2.61 -12.36
C SER A 13 2.30 -2.71 -10.92
N PRO A 14 1.62 -2.08 -9.93
CA PRO A 14 2.00 -2.22 -8.53
C PRO A 14 1.98 -3.71 -8.18
N GLN A 15 3.13 -4.26 -7.82
CA GLN A 15 3.24 -5.69 -7.56
C GLN A 15 2.73 -5.98 -6.14
N TRP A 16 1.46 -5.71 -5.86
CA TRP A 16 0.81 -6.05 -4.57
C TRP A 16 0.74 -7.56 -4.32
N PHE A 17 1.06 -8.38 -5.34
CA PHE A 17 1.24 -9.82 -5.20
C PHE A 17 2.63 -10.21 -4.68
N ASP A 18 3.61 -9.31 -4.78
CA ASP A 18 4.97 -9.54 -4.28
C ASP A 18 4.99 -9.51 -2.74
N SER A 19 5.67 -10.48 -2.14
CA SER A 19 5.69 -10.64 -0.69
C SER A 19 6.42 -9.52 0.03
N ALA A 20 7.44 -8.89 -0.57
CA ALA A 20 8.13 -7.76 0.03
C ALA A 20 7.22 -6.51 0.03
N HIS A 21 6.55 -6.23 -1.08
CA HIS A 21 5.58 -5.13 -1.14
C HIS A 21 4.39 -5.36 -0.19
N GLN A 22 3.92 -6.60 -0.03
CA GLN A 22 2.88 -6.93 0.95
C GLN A 22 3.31 -6.60 2.38
N ALA A 23 4.57 -6.88 2.73
CA ALA A 23 5.14 -6.56 4.04
C ALA A 23 5.25 -5.04 4.24
N ASP A 24 5.72 -4.30 3.24
CA ASP A 24 5.78 -2.84 3.28
C ASP A 24 4.39 -2.20 3.44
N ILE A 25 3.38 -2.71 2.73
CA ILE A 25 1.99 -2.27 2.86
C ILE A 25 1.47 -2.51 4.28
N LEU A 26 1.77 -3.67 4.86
CA LEU A 26 1.38 -3.99 6.23
C LEU A 26 2.05 -3.04 7.23
N ALA A 27 3.36 -2.82 7.13
CA ALA A 27 4.09 -1.92 8.01
C ALA A 27 3.58 -0.47 7.93
N ALA A 28 3.30 0.01 6.71
CA ALA A 28 2.71 1.32 6.50
C ALA A 28 1.30 1.42 7.10
N PHE A 29 0.49 0.36 6.97
CA PHE A 29 -0.85 0.30 7.54
C PHE A 29 -0.83 0.28 9.08
N ASP A 30 0.06 -0.51 9.70
CA ASP A 30 0.28 -0.50 11.15
C ASP A 30 0.71 0.89 11.65
N THR A 31 1.56 1.58 10.90
CA THR A 31 1.96 2.97 11.22
C THR A 31 0.76 3.92 11.20
N VAL A 32 -0.16 3.78 10.24
CA VAL A 32 -1.40 4.57 10.18
C VAL A 32 -2.33 4.27 11.35
N LEU A 33 -2.41 3.01 11.79
CA LEU A 33 -3.17 2.63 12.98
C LEU A 33 -2.53 3.19 14.26
N ALA A 34 -1.20 3.10 14.38
CA ALA A 34 -0.43 3.53 15.54
C ALA A 34 -0.36 5.05 15.69
N ALA A 35 -0.28 5.80 14.59
CA ALA A 35 -0.30 7.26 14.59
C ALA A 35 -1.65 7.84 15.07
N GLY A 36 -2.66 6.98 15.26
CA GLY A 36 -4.02 7.38 15.49
C GLY A 36 -4.64 7.97 14.22
N LEU A 37 -5.90 7.68 13.96
CA LEU A 37 -6.66 8.29 12.87
C LEU A 37 -7.03 9.76 13.22
N HIS A 38 -6.10 10.50 13.81
CA HIS A 38 -6.38 11.58 14.75
C HIS A 38 -6.26 13.00 14.20
N GLU A 39 -5.79 13.20 12.98
CA GLU A 39 -5.58 14.56 12.47
C GLU A 39 -6.58 14.88 11.34
N ARG A 40 -7.44 15.87 11.60
CA ARG A 40 -8.23 16.69 10.64
C ARG A 40 -9.73 16.43 10.49
N ALA A 41 -10.42 16.07 11.57
CA ALA A 41 -11.88 16.25 11.67
C ALA A 41 -12.31 17.66 12.13
N HIS A 42 -11.39 18.60 12.30
CA HIS A 42 -11.69 19.97 12.73
C HIS A 42 -11.14 21.00 11.74
N GLY A 43 -12.05 21.61 10.96
CA GLY A 43 -11.76 22.81 10.18
C GLY A 43 -12.34 22.76 8.78
N HIS A 44 -13.59 23.24 8.65
CA HIS A 44 -14.12 24.01 7.53
C HIS A 44 -13.62 23.66 6.11
N GLY A 45 -14.50 23.05 5.32
CA GLY A 45 -14.45 23.12 3.85
C GLY A 45 -13.43 22.21 3.16
N HIS A 46 -13.93 21.34 2.28
CA HIS A 46 -13.19 20.88 1.11
C HIS A 46 -11.82 20.18 1.34
N SER A 47 -11.68 19.32 2.36
CA SER A 47 -10.40 18.65 2.61
C SER A 47 -10.23 17.34 1.82
N HIS A 48 -9.39 17.43 0.79
CA HIS A 48 -8.82 16.36 -0.04
C HIS A 48 -7.88 15.39 0.73
N ALA A 49 -8.17 15.08 2.00
CA ALA A 49 -7.22 14.51 2.94
C ALA A 49 -7.61 13.10 3.41
N GLY A 50 -7.27 12.08 2.61
CA GLY A 50 -7.21 10.67 3.04
C GLY A 50 -8.55 9.93 3.22
N PRO A 51 -8.50 8.58 3.30
CA PRO A 51 -9.67 7.77 3.61
C PRO A 51 -10.16 8.02 5.04
N ARG A 52 -11.49 8.01 5.23
CA ARG A 52 -12.11 8.21 6.55
C ARG A 52 -11.61 7.16 7.57
N PRO A 53 -11.46 7.53 8.85
CA PRO A 53 -11.07 6.62 9.93
C PRO A 53 -11.86 5.31 9.96
N GLU A 54 -13.18 5.40 9.79
CA GLU A 54 -14.09 4.25 9.80
C GLU A 54 -13.73 3.28 8.67
N ARG A 55 -13.50 3.81 7.47
CA ARG A 55 -13.15 3.01 6.29
C ARG A 55 -11.80 2.32 6.43
N VAL A 56 -10.83 2.96 7.08
CA VAL A 56 -9.53 2.34 7.39
C VAL A 56 -9.71 1.13 8.31
N ARG A 57 -10.58 1.24 9.33
CA ARG A 57 -10.90 0.14 10.25
C ARG A 57 -11.63 -1.00 9.55
N GLU A 58 -12.66 -0.69 8.76
CA GLU A 58 -13.42 -1.68 7.98
C GLU A 58 -12.51 -2.47 7.03
N LEU A 59 -11.63 -1.78 6.29
CA LEU A 59 -10.67 -2.42 5.40
C LEU A 59 -9.63 -3.25 6.16
N GLY A 60 -9.20 -2.79 7.33
CA GLY A 60 -8.33 -3.56 8.23
C GLY A 60 -8.97 -4.86 8.71
N GLN A 61 -10.25 -4.82 9.09
CA GLN A 61 -11.01 -6.00 9.50
C GLN A 61 -11.22 -6.99 8.34
N LEU A 62 -11.57 -6.48 7.15
CA LEU A 62 -11.69 -7.31 5.95
C LEU A 62 -10.35 -7.95 5.55
N ALA A 63 -9.24 -7.22 5.72
CA ALA A 63 -7.91 -7.74 5.46
C ALA A 63 -7.51 -8.82 6.47
N ALA A 64 -7.84 -8.63 7.76
CA ALA A 64 -7.60 -9.62 8.80
C ALA A 64 -8.45 -10.89 8.62
N ALA A 65 -9.68 -10.75 8.14
CA ALA A 65 -10.56 -11.88 7.84
C ALA A 65 -10.20 -12.61 6.54
N SER A 66 -9.29 -12.08 5.72
CA SER A 66 -8.95 -12.68 4.43
C SER A 66 -7.83 -13.71 4.55
N ALA A 67 -8.11 -14.93 4.09
CA ALA A 67 -7.10 -16.00 3.97
C ALA A 67 -6.11 -15.81 2.80
N LEU A 68 -6.33 -14.79 1.94
CA LEU A 68 -5.51 -14.53 0.76
C LEU A 68 -4.60 -13.32 1.00
N PRO A 69 -3.26 -13.49 1.08
CA PRO A 69 -2.32 -12.39 1.39
C PRO A 69 -2.42 -11.22 0.41
N ALA A 70 -2.53 -11.50 -0.88
CA ALA A 70 -2.65 -10.46 -1.91
C ALA A 70 -3.96 -9.67 -1.78
N ARG A 71 -5.06 -10.32 -1.40
CA ARG A 71 -6.34 -9.63 -1.15
C ARG A 71 -6.24 -8.76 0.09
N ALA A 72 -5.64 -9.27 1.17
CA ALA A 72 -5.41 -8.50 2.39
C ALA A 72 -4.55 -7.25 2.12
N ALA A 73 -3.51 -7.38 1.30
CA ALA A 73 -2.67 -6.26 0.89
C ALA A 73 -3.43 -5.22 0.05
N LEU A 74 -4.29 -5.65 -0.89
CA LEU A 74 -5.14 -4.73 -1.66
C LEU A 74 -6.11 -3.94 -0.77
N LEU A 75 -6.70 -4.61 0.23
CA LEU A 75 -7.60 -3.97 1.19
C LEU A 75 -6.85 -2.93 2.04
N ARG A 76 -5.67 -3.29 2.57
CA ARG A 76 -4.81 -2.36 3.32
C ARG A 76 -4.32 -1.21 2.44
N TRP A 77 -3.97 -1.48 1.18
CA TRP A 77 -3.58 -0.46 0.20
C TRP A 77 -4.69 0.58 -0.02
N GLY A 78 -5.95 0.13 -0.12
CA GLY A 78 -7.12 1.00 -0.23
C GLY A 78 -7.36 1.87 1.03
N ALA A 79 -6.78 1.50 2.17
CA ALA A 79 -6.86 2.23 3.41
C ALA A 79 -5.71 3.25 3.60
N LEU A 80 -4.68 3.23 2.75
CA LEU A 80 -3.57 4.17 2.83
C LEU A 80 -3.91 5.51 2.17
N SER A 81 -3.40 6.61 2.74
CA SER A 81 -3.52 7.94 2.13
C SER A 81 -2.79 8.01 0.78
N PRO A 82 -3.17 8.92 -0.13
CA PRO A 82 -2.47 9.11 -1.40
C PRO A 82 -0.96 9.36 -1.23
N THR A 83 -0.57 10.08 -0.18
CA THR A 83 0.83 10.39 0.13
C THR A 83 1.64 9.14 0.50
N VAL A 84 1.11 8.29 1.37
CA VAL A 84 1.78 7.03 1.76
C VAL A 84 1.90 6.09 0.57
N ARG A 85 0.85 6.00 -0.25
CA ARG A 85 0.88 5.23 -1.50
C ARG A 85 1.96 5.74 -2.46
N HIS A 86 2.05 7.06 -2.63
CA HIS A 86 3.11 7.67 -3.43
C HIS A 86 4.50 7.31 -2.89
N GLN A 87 4.74 7.46 -1.58
CA GLN A 87 6.03 7.14 -0.97
C GLN A 87 6.43 5.68 -1.18
N LEU A 88 5.50 4.74 -1.02
CA LEU A 88 5.73 3.32 -1.28
C LEU A 88 6.10 3.08 -2.75
N LEU A 89 5.35 3.65 -3.69
CA LEU A 89 5.65 3.54 -5.13
C LEU A 89 7.03 4.13 -5.47
N THR A 90 7.37 5.29 -4.91
CA THR A 90 8.69 5.91 -5.10
C THR A 90 9.79 5.06 -4.49
N SER A 91 9.57 4.43 -3.35
CA SER A 91 10.55 3.53 -2.74
C SER A 91 10.81 2.30 -3.62
N TRP A 92 9.75 1.64 -4.06
CA TRP A 92 9.83 0.41 -4.86
C TRP A 92 10.40 0.65 -6.27
N TYR A 93 10.00 1.73 -6.93
CA TYR A 93 10.33 1.97 -8.33
C TYR A 93 11.39 3.06 -8.54
N GLY A 94 11.53 4.00 -7.60
CA GLY A 94 12.57 5.03 -7.64
C GLY A 94 13.95 4.48 -7.24
N SER A 95 14.02 3.40 -6.47
CA SER A 95 15.28 2.70 -6.18
C SER A 95 15.86 2.00 -7.41
N THR A 96 15.01 1.43 -8.27
CA THR A 96 15.41 0.82 -9.56
C THR A 96 16.10 1.84 -10.48
N GLN A 97 15.70 3.11 -10.43
CA GLN A 97 16.29 4.16 -11.26
C GLN A 97 17.69 4.59 -10.78
N ARG A 98 18.04 4.35 -9.51
CA ARG A 98 19.39 4.58 -8.97
C ARG A 98 20.36 3.42 -9.21
N ALA A 99 19.83 2.20 -9.40
CA ALA A 99 20.66 1.01 -9.62
C ALA A 99 21.16 0.86 -11.08
N SER A 100 20.48 1.47 -12.06
CA SER A 100 20.89 1.44 -13.47
C SER A 100 21.89 2.55 -13.87
N ALA A 101 22.43 3.31 -12.92
CA ALA A 101 23.38 4.39 -13.14
C ALA A 101 24.78 4.11 -12.53
N ALA A 102 25.11 2.84 -12.26
CA ALA A 102 26.40 2.40 -11.73
C ALA A 102 27.18 1.59 -12.76
#